data_AF-A0A1Z4GCW9-F1
#
_entry.id   AF-A0A1Z4GCW9-F1
#
_cell.length_a   1.000
_cell.length_b   1.000
_cell.length_c   1.000
_cell.angle_alpha   90.00
_cell.angle_beta   90.00
_cell.angle_gamma   90.00
#
_symmetry.space_group_name_H-M   'P 1'
#
loop_
_entity.id
_entity.type
_entity.pdbx_description
1 polymer ?
#
loop_
_entity_poly.entity_id
_entity_poly.type
_entity_poly.pdbx_seq_one_letter_code
_entity_poly.pdbx_strand_id
1 'polypeptide(L)'
;MLLETLATKAVEYFALQVSGGALQKLGADAKDYLQKLVGLIYSHFAGRQEIQEATQNPLALKAAIISEAPNNVAFREDLESVVTKLIEIEGNSNSGNVNQISNGSGSSINAPQNTGYIAGGNQYFRG
;
A
#
# COMPACT_ATOMS: atom_id res chain seq x y z
N MET A 1 10.43 1.74 -6.94
CA MET A 1 10.61 0.93 -5.70
C MET A 1 11.69 -0.12 -5.95
N LEU A 2 12.39 -0.63 -4.92
CA LEU A 2 13.29 -1.79 -5.11
C LEU A 2 12.46 -3.05 -5.39
N LEU A 3 12.91 -3.88 -6.34
CA LEU A 3 12.17 -5.08 -6.76
C LEU A 3 11.92 -6.06 -5.59
N GLU A 4 12.91 -6.24 -4.70
CA GLU A 4 12.73 -7.07 -3.51
C GLU A 4 11.68 -6.51 -2.54
N THR A 5 11.65 -5.19 -2.36
CA THR A 5 10.64 -4.52 -1.53
C THR A 5 9.26 -4.65 -2.15
N LEU A 6 9.17 -4.45 -3.46
CA LEU A 6 7.92 -4.61 -4.23
C LEU A 6 7.36 -6.02 -4.10
N ALA A 7 8.18 -7.04 -4.33
CA ALA A 7 7.78 -8.44 -4.22
C ALA A 7 7.39 -8.81 -2.79
N THR A 8 8.12 -8.32 -1.79
CA THR A 8 7.79 -8.55 -0.37
C THR A 8 6.41 -7.96 -0.05
N LYS A 9 6.18 -6.68 -0.39
CA LYS A 9 4.91 -6.00 -0.12
C LYS A 9 3.73 -6.61 -0.88
N ALA A 10 3.93 -6.98 -2.15
CA ALA A 10 2.92 -7.68 -2.93
C ALA A 10 2.46 -8.98 -2.26
N VAL A 11 3.41 -9.79 -1.77
CA VAL A 11 3.11 -11.04 -1.07
C VAL A 11 2.43 -10.79 0.27
N GLU A 12 2.87 -9.78 1.04
CA GLU A 12 2.23 -9.38 2.30
C GLU A 12 0.75 -9.00 2.08
N TYR A 13 0.46 -8.13 1.12
CA TYR A 13 -0.91 -7.71 0.81
C TYR A 13 -1.75 -8.84 0.23
N PHE A 14 -1.16 -9.71 -0.60
CA PHE A 14 -1.82 -10.90 -1.11
C PHE A 14 -2.22 -11.85 0.03
N ALA A 15 -1.29 -12.21 0.91
CA ALA A 15 -1.56 -13.07 2.05
C ALA A 15 -2.60 -12.45 3.00
N LEU A 16 -2.52 -11.13 3.20
CA LEU A 16 -3.48 -10.39 4.02
C LEU A 16 -4.89 -10.40 3.40
N GLN A 17 -5.00 -10.32 2.06
CA GLN A 17 -6.28 -10.39 1.36
C GLN A 17 -6.88 -11.80 1.39
N VAL A 18 -6.05 -12.83 1.17
CA VAL A 18 -6.50 -14.23 1.18
C VAL A 18 -6.91 -14.69 2.58
N SER A 19 -6.28 -14.16 3.64
CA SER A 19 -6.66 -14.41 5.03
C SER A 19 -7.89 -13.62 5.50
N GLY A 20 -8.44 -12.72 4.66
CA GLY A 20 -9.59 -11.88 5.01
C GLY A 20 -9.27 -10.73 5.99
N GLY A 21 -7.99 -10.51 6.31
CA GLY A 21 -7.53 -9.45 7.20
C GLY A 21 -7.32 -8.09 6.52
N ALA A 22 -7.27 -8.04 5.19
CA ALA A 22 -6.81 -6.83 4.48
C ALA A 22 -7.79 -5.67 4.59
N LEU A 23 -9.09 -5.93 4.46
CA LEU A 23 -10.11 -4.89 4.63
C LEU A 23 -10.18 -4.34 6.05
N GLN A 24 -9.84 -5.17 7.05
CA GLN A 24 -9.80 -4.75 8.45
C GLN A 24 -8.60 -3.85 8.75
N LYS A 25 -7.47 -4.06 8.06
CA LYS A 25 -6.25 -3.27 8.23
C LYS A 25 -6.17 -2.03 7.37
N LEU A 26 -6.66 -2.11 6.13
CA LEU A 26 -6.46 -1.09 5.10
C LEU A 26 -7.75 -0.34 4.74
N GLY A 27 -8.90 -0.78 5.28
CA GLY A 27 -10.19 -0.17 5.01
C GLY A 27 -10.78 -0.51 3.64
N ALA A 28 -11.93 0.09 3.34
CA ALA A 28 -12.68 -0.16 2.12
C ALA A 28 -11.98 0.41 0.86
N ASP A 29 -11.22 1.49 1.02
CA ASP A 29 -10.47 2.14 -0.07
C ASP A 29 -9.41 1.23 -0.68
N ALA A 30 -8.83 0.32 0.11
CA ALA A 30 -7.88 -0.68 -0.39
C ALA A 30 -8.54 -1.84 -1.14
N LYS A 31 -9.85 -2.05 -1.02
CA LYS A 31 -10.54 -3.22 -1.58
C LYS A 31 -10.30 -3.39 -3.07
N ASP A 32 -10.43 -2.32 -3.85
CA ASP A 32 -10.27 -2.35 -5.30
C ASP A 32 -8.83 -2.71 -5.69
N TYR A 33 -7.85 -2.11 -5.01
CA TYR A 33 -6.44 -2.36 -5.24
C TYR A 33 -6.01 -3.76 -4.79
N LEU A 34 -6.55 -4.27 -3.69
CA LEU A 34 -6.31 -5.65 -3.23
C LEU A 34 -6.89 -6.66 -4.22
N GLN A 35 -8.08 -6.41 -4.76
CA GLN A 35 -8.67 -7.26 -5.80
C GLN A 35 -7.85 -7.22 -7.09
N LYS A 36 -7.37 -6.04 -7.51
CA LYS A 36 -6.46 -5.90 -8.65
C LYS A 36 -5.14 -6.64 -8.44
N LEU A 37 -4.54 -6.52 -7.25
CA LEU A 37 -3.32 -7.23 -6.90
C LEU A 37 -3.49 -8.74 -7.03
N VAL A 38 -4.56 -9.27 -6.43
CA VAL A 38 -4.91 -10.69 -6.50
C VAL A 38 -5.14 -11.10 -7.96
N GLY A 39 -5.90 -10.33 -8.72
CA GLY A 39 -6.17 -10.58 -10.14
C GLY A 39 -4.91 -10.62 -11.00
N LEU A 40 -3.99 -9.67 -10.83
CA LEU A 40 -2.70 -9.63 -11.54
C LEU A 40 -1.87 -10.87 -11.25
N ILE A 41 -1.72 -11.18 -9.96
CA ILE A 41 -0.91 -12.31 -9.49
C ILE A 41 -1.51 -13.64 -10.00
N TYR A 42 -2.83 -13.84 -9.88
CA TYR A 42 -3.49 -15.04 -10.40
C TYR A 42 -3.46 -15.11 -11.92
N SER A 43 -3.58 -13.99 -12.64
CA SER A 43 -3.58 -13.99 -14.11
C SER A 43 -2.18 -14.28 -14.66
N HIS A 44 -1.13 -13.70 -14.08
CA HIS A 44 0.25 -13.89 -14.56
C HIS A 44 0.80 -15.27 -14.21
N PHE A 45 0.44 -15.79 -13.06
CA PHE A 45 0.90 -17.09 -12.57
C PHE A 45 -0.21 -18.15 -12.61
N ALA A 46 -1.20 -17.96 -13.48
CA ALA A 46 -2.30 -18.90 -13.68
C ALA A 46 -1.75 -20.30 -14.02
N GLY A 47 -2.13 -21.29 -13.22
CA GLY A 47 -1.67 -22.67 -13.41
C GLY A 47 -0.24 -22.96 -12.89
N ARG A 48 0.44 -21.99 -12.26
CA ARG A 48 1.69 -22.25 -11.56
C ARG A 48 1.46 -22.73 -10.14
N GLN A 49 2.25 -23.70 -9.72
CA GLN A 49 2.14 -24.31 -8.39
C GLN A 49 2.46 -23.28 -7.29
N GLU A 50 3.35 -22.32 -7.57
CA GLU A 50 3.70 -21.22 -6.65
C GLU A 50 2.48 -20.39 -6.20
N ILE A 51 1.43 -20.30 -7.01
CA ILE A 51 0.17 -19.60 -6.66
C ILE A 51 -0.78 -20.47 -5.85
N GLN A 52 -0.87 -21.75 -6.19
CA GLN A 52 -1.71 -22.68 -5.44
C GLN A 52 -1.21 -22.85 -4.01
N GLU A 53 0.10 -22.78 -3.85
CA GLU A 53 0.77 -22.84 -2.55
C GLU A 53 1.08 -21.45 -1.98
N ALA A 54 0.74 -20.33 -2.64
CA ALA A 54 1.12 -18.98 -2.18
C ALA A 54 0.66 -18.67 -0.74
N THR A 55 -0.46 -19.25 -0.32
CA THR A 55 -1.00 -19.14 1.05
C THR A 55 -0.20 -19.95 2.08
N GLN A 56 0.45 -21.03 1.64
CA GLN A 56 1.26 -21.94 2.46
C GLN A 56 2.76 -21.60 2.40
N ASN A 57 3.20 -21.04 1.28
CA ASN A 57 4.59 -20.75 0.95
C ASN A 57 4.74 -19.37 0.27
N PRO A 58 4.60 -18.28 1.04
CA PRO A 58 4.74 -16.91 0.53
C PRO A 58 6.13 -16.63 -0.07
N LEU A 59 7.16 -17.38 0.35
CA LEU A 59 8.52 -17.27 -0.19
C LEU A 59 8.60 -17.71 -1.66
N ALA A 60 7.86 -18.76 -2.04
CA ALA A 60 7.81 -19.22 -3.42
C ALA A 60 7.19 -18.15 -4.34
N LEU A 61 6.08 -17.54 -3.90
CA LEU A 61 5.46 -16.44 -4.64
C LEU A 61 6.40 -15.23 -4.75
N LYS A 62 7.11 -14.87 -3.68
CA LYS A 62 8.10 -13.78 -3.71
C LYS A 62 9.19 -14.06 -4.76
N ALA A 63 9.75 -15.27 -4.78
CA ALA A 63 10.79 -15.64 -5.73
C ALA A 63 10.27 -15.61 -7.18
N ALA A 64 9.05 -16.11 -7.41
CA ALA A 64 8.40 -16.08 -8.71
C ALA A 64 8.21 -14.64 -9.23
N ILE A 65 7.73 -13.72 -8.37
CA ILE A 65 7.59 -12.30 -8.71
C ILE A 65 8.95 -11.66 -9.04
N ILE A 66 10.00 -11.92 -8.23
CA ILE A 66 11.35 -11.39 -8.48
C ILE A 66 11.91 -11.92 -9.81
N SER A 67 11.62 -13.17 -10.17
CA SER A 67 12.07 -13.77 -11.42
C SER A 67 11.28 -13.27 -12.63
N GLU A 68 9.97 -13.01 -12.50
CA GLU A 68 9.09 -12.65 -13.62
C GLU A 68 9.10 -11.13 -13.92
N ALA A 69 9.15 -10.29 -12.88
CA ALA A 69 9.17 -8.83 -13.01
C ALA A 69 10.27 -8.23 -13.94
N PRO A 70 11.52 -8.74 -13.99
CA PRO A 70 12.50 -8.24 -14.95
C PRO A 70 12.23 -8.71 -16.39
N ASN A 71 11.54 -9.84 -16.57
CA ASN A 71 11.19 -10.40 -17.87
C ASN A 71 9.89 -9.80 -18.44
N ASN A 72 9.02 -9.28 -17.57
CA ASN A 72 7.74 -8.68 -17.94
C ASN A 72 7.59 -7.29 -17.32
N VAL A 73 8.02 -6.28 -18.07
CA VAL A 73 8.02 -4.88 -17.62
C VAL A 73 6.61 -4.38 -17.32
N ALA A 74 5.62 -4.73 -18.15
CA ALA A 74 4.22 -4.35 -17.94
C ALA A 74 3.68 -4.91 -16.63
N PHE A 75 3.95 -6.19 -16.32
CA PHE A 75 3.61 -6.77 -15.03
C PHE A 75 4.27 -6.05 -13.87
N ARG A 76 5.56 -5.71 -13.99
CA ARG A 76 6.29 -4.98 -12.95
C ARG A 76 5.69 -3.61 -12.69
N GLU A 77 5.36 -2.86 -13.73
CA GLU A 77 4.78 -1.51 -13.62
C GLU A 77 3.38 -1.55 -13.01
N ASP A 78 2.54 -2.50 -13.42
CA ASP A 78 1.20 -2.66 -12.86
C ASP A 78 1.27 -3.08 -11.38
N LEU A 79 2.15 -4.03 -11.05
CA LEU A 79 2.42 -4.44 -9.68
C LEU A 79 2.94 -3.29 -8.82
N GLU A 80 3.88 -2.49 -9.33
CA GLU A 80 4.41 -1.31 -8.62
C GLU A 80 3.32 -0.27 -8.39
N SER A 81 2.48 0.00 -9.38
CA SER A 81 1.35 0.92 -9.27
C SER A 81 0.38 0.50 -8.18
N VAL A 82 -0.07 -0.76 -8.20
CA VAL A 82 -1.02 -1.29 -7.21
C VAL A 82 -0.43 -1.32 -5.81
N VAL A 83 0.80 -1.82 -5.65
CA VAL A 83 1.45 -1.90 -4.33
C VAL A 83 1.72 -0.51 -3.76
N THR A 84 2.13 0.45 -4.59
CA THR A 84 2.32 1.84 -4.15
C THR A 84 1.02 2.43 -3.63
N LYS A 85 -0.09 2.22 -4.34
CA LYS A 85 -1.42 2.68 -3.89
C LYS A 85 -1.84 2.04 -2.57
N LEU A 86 -1.56 0.75 -2.38
CA LEU A 86 -1.84 0.07 -1.11
C LEU A 86 -1.01 0.62 0.05
N ILE A 87 0.26 0.94 -0.18
CA ILE A 87 1.14 1.57 0.82
C ILE A 87 0.64 2.99 1.14
N GLU A 88 0.22 3.76 0.14
CA GLU A 88 -0.38 5.08 0.35
C GLU A 88 -1.65 4.99 1.21
N ILE A 89 -2.52 4.02 0.93
CA ILE A 89 -3.75 3.80 1.71
C ILE A 89 -3.44 3.34 3.13
N GLU A 90 -2.46 2.45 3.32
CA GLU A 90 -1.99 2.02 4.64
C GLU A 90 -1.45 3.22 5.44
N GLY A 91 -0.60 4.02 4.81
CA GLY A 91 -0.03 5.22 5.42
C GLY A 91 -1.08 6.28 5.74
N ASN A 92 -2.10 6.44 4.88
CA ASN A 92 -3.19 7.39 5.09
C ASN A 92 -4.20 6.89 6.14
N SER A 93 -4.47 5.59 6.19
CA SER A 93 -5.34 4.96 7.21
C SER A 93 -4.72 5.00 8.60
N ASN A 94 -3.39 4.91 8.69
CA ASN A 94 -2.64 5.10 9.93
C ASN A 94 -2.40 6.59 10.26
N SER A 95 -2.71 7.49 9.31
CA SER A 95 -2.59 8.94 9.43
C SER A 95 -3.96 9.58 9.64
N GLY A 96 -4.47 9.50 10.86
CA GLY A 96 -5.38 10.54 11.38
C GLY A 96 -4.73 11.93 11.47
N ASN A 97 -3.49 12.10 10.99
CA ASN A 97 -2.77 13.36 10.90
C ASN A 97 -1.58 13.20 9.93
N VAL A 98 -1.20 14.30 9.28
CA VAL A 98 -0.01 14.56 8.43
C VAL A 98 -0.01 14.09 6.97
N ASN A 99 -0.71 14.88 6.16
CA ASN A 99 -0.38 15.13 4.76
C ASN A 99 1.00 15.82 4.64
N GLN A 100 2.10 15.07 4.54
CA GLN A 100 3.37 15.57 3.99
C GLN A 100 4.15 14.46 3.27
N ILE A 101 3.84 14.25 1.99
CA ILE A 101 4.77 13.59 1.07
C ILE A 101 5.61 14.69 0.43
N SER A 102 6.80 14.89 1.01
CA SER A 102 7.91 15.57 0.36
C SER A 102 8.41 14.70 -0.79
N ASN A 103 8.05 15.05 -2.03
CA ASN A 103 8.76 14.63 -3.22
C ASN A 103 9.36 15.87 -3.90
N GLY A 104 10.64 15.78 -4.24
CA GLY A 104 11.57 16.90 -4.39
C GLY A 104 11.26 17.93 -5.49
N SER A 105 11.82 19.12 -5.24
CA SER A 105 12.05 20.26 -6.14
C SER A 105 10.91 21.28 -6.29
N GLY A 106 10.94 22.30 -5.44
CA GLY A 106 10.25 23.57 -5.69
C GLY A 106 9.85 24.31 -4.43
N SER A 107 10.63 25.32 -4.05
CA SER A 107 10.31 26.36 -3.06
C SER A 107 10.00 25.92 -1.62
N SER A 108 10.95 26.15 -0.72
CA SER A 108 10.68 26.34 0.71
C SER A 108 9.77 27.55 0.91
N ILE A 109 8.45 27.34 0.95
CA ILE A 109 7.52 28.34 1.47
C ILE A 109 7.18 27.96 2.91
N ASN A 110 7.85 28.69 3.78
CA ASN A 110 7.57 28.87 5.20
C ASN A 110 6.07 28.93 5.51
N ALA A 111 5.56 28.03 6.37
CA ALA A 111 4.25 28.19 7.01
C ALA A 111 4.27 27.63 8.44
N PRO A 112 4.38 28.49 9.48
CA PRO A 112 3.99 28.13 10.83
C PRO A 112 2.49 28.40 10.98
N GLN A 113 1.66 27.37 10.79
CA GLN A 113 0.24 27.44 11.10
C GLN A 113 -0.17 26.17 11.84
N ASN A 114 0.35 26.02 13.06
CA ASN A 114 -0.30 25.18 14.06
C ASN A 114 -1.55 25.95 14.53
N THR A 115 -2.67 25.76 13.84
CA THR A 115 -3.98 26.10 14.39
C THR A 115 -4.58 24.81 14.94
N GLY A 116 -4.11 24.42 16.13
CA GLY A 116 -4.73 23.37 16.92
C GLY A 116 -6.18 23.75 17.19
N TYR A 117 -7.10 23.08 16.51
CA TYR A 117 -8.52 23.15 16.80
C TYR A 117 -8.78 22.30 18.04
N ILE A 118 -8.53 22.87 19.23
CA ILE A 118 -8.98 22.28 20.49
C ILE A 118 -10.42 22.74 20.69
N ALA A 119 -11.37 21.86 20.38
CA ALA A 119 -12.74 22.01 20.79
C ALA A 119 -12.84 21.89 22.33
N GLY A 120 -13.46 22.88 22.96
CA GLY A 120 -13.94 22.81 24.34
C GLY A 120 -13.10 23.58 25.36
N GLY A 121 -13.59 24.74 25.78
CA GLY A 121 -12.97 25.50 26.87
C GLY A 121 -13.51 26.91 27.00
N ASN A 122 -14.67 27.03 27.64
CA ASN A 122 -15.36 28.26 27.97
C ASN A 122 -14.42 29.30 28.61
N GLN A 123 -14.08 30.40 27.92
CA GLN A 123 -13.37 31.54 28.52
C GLN A 123 -14.19 32.81 28.36
N TYR A 124 -14.83 33.16 29.47
CA TYR A 124 -15.59 34.38 29.70
C TYR A 124 -14.74 35.61 29.42
N PHE A 125 -15.22 36.48 28.53
CA PHE A 125 -14.81 37.88 28.46
C PHE A 125 -15.47 38.65 29.61
N ARG A 126 -14.69 39.36 30.43
CA ARG A 126 -15.07 40.63 31.07
C ARG A 126 -13.94 41.23 31.94
N GLY A 127 -13.67 42.52 31.70
CA GLY A 127 -13.15 43.47 32.69
C GLY A 127 -11.67 43.75 32.61
#